data_AF-A0A0B2UZU2-F1
#
_entry.id   AF-A0A0B2UZU2-F1
#
_cell.length_a   1.000
_cell.length_b   1.000
_cell.length_c   1.000
_cell.angle_alpha   90.00
_cell.angle_beta   90.00
_cell.angle_gamma   90.00
#
_symmetry.space_group_name_H-M   'P 1'
#
loop_
_entity.id
_entity.type
_entity.pdbx_description
1 polymer ?
#
loop_
_entity_poly.entity_id
_entity_poly.type
_entity_poly.pdbx_seq_one_letter_code
_entity_poly.pdbx_strand_id
1 'polypeptide(L)'
;MASVWLLRVIPRIYFNRTALPQFARAFSTSRTLFAERRYTKKHEWVLVDGNIGTVGISVFAQEALGDIVYAELPDVGTELAAGDTAGAVESVKAASDVYSPISGTVVEKNTQVEANPSLINKSTYEHGWLYKLKVKNANELQELMDENAYEAFKKQEEEAHS
;
A
#
# COMPACT_ATOMS: atom_id res chain seq x y z
N MET A 1 -84.09 -39.52 7.80
CA MET A 1 -82.61 -39.44 7.80
C MET A 1 -82.14 -39.34 6.36
N ALA A 2 -81.61 -38.19 5.94
CA ALA A 2 -80.59 -38.00 4.89
C ALA A 2 -80.43 -36.47 4.64
N SER A 3 -79.22 -35.98 4.86
CA SER A 3 -78.82 -34.55 4.95
C SER A 3 -78.55 -33.93 3.57
N VAL A 4 -79.05 -32.70 3.30
CA VAL A 4 -78.36 -31.39 3.27
C VAL A 4 -77.51 -31.07 2.01
N TRP A 5 -77.86 -29.91 1.45
CA TRP A 5 -77.41 -29.14 0.29
C TRP A 5 -75.96 -28.59 0.34
N LEU A 6 -75.34 -28.27 -0.81
CA LEU A 6 -75.10 -26.89 -1.32
C LEU A 6 -74.07 -26.82 -2.47
N LEU A 7 -74.44 -26.08 -3.52
CA LEU A 7 -73.57 -25.56 -4.60
C LEU A 7 -72.73 -24.36 -4.15
N ARG A 8 -71.47 -24.23 -4.60
CA ARG A 8 -70.75 -22.94 -4.74
C ARG A 8 -69.77 -22.97 -5.93
N VAL A 9 -69.99 -22.15 -6.97
CA VAL A 9 -69.35 -20.85 -7.35
C VAL A 9 -67.90 -20.94 -7.90
N ILE A 10 -67.69 -20.37 -9.10
CA ILE A 10 -66.44 -20.22 -9.88
C ILE A 10 -65.67 -18.94 -9.45
N PRO A 11 -64.32 -18.88 -9.54
CA PRO A 11 -63.73 -17.79 -10.35
C PRO A 11 -62.44 -18.16 -11.12
N ARG A 12 -62.19 -17.35 -12.16
CA ARG A 12 -61.08 -17.31 -13.12
C ARG A 12 -59.90 -16.51 -12.55
N ILE A 13 -58.66 -17.02 -12.57
CA ILE A 13 -57.45 -16.21 -12.31
C ILE A 13 -56.32 -16.57 -13.29
N TYR A 14 -55.67 -15.50 -13.77
CA TYR A 14 -54.58 -15.40 -14.73
C TYR A 14 -53.18 -15.62 -14.11
N PHE A 15 -52.21 -15.84 -15.01
CA PHE A 15 -50.78 -15.48 -14.90
C PHE A 15 -49.92 -16.20 -13.83
N ASN A 16 -48.85 -16.85 -14.28
CA ASN A 16 -47.52 -16.26 -14.15
C ASN A 16 -46.51 -16.89 -15.11
N ARG A 17 -45.91 -16.01 -15.94
CA ARG A 17 -44.65 -16.25 -16.65
C ARG A 17 -43.55 -16.43 -15.61
N THR A 18 -42.96 -17.61 -15.50
CA THR A 18 -41.69 -17.77 -14.79
C THR A 18 -40.58 -17.20 -15.64
N ALA A 19 -40.09 -16.02 -15.26
CA ALA A 19 -38.90 -15.40 -15.82
C ALA A 19 -37.66 -16.24 -15.47
N LEU A 20 -36.78 -16.45 -16.45
CA LEU A 20 -35.50 -17.14 -16.26
C LEU A 20 -34.55 -16.27 -15.41
N PRO A 21 -33.73 -16.87 -14.53
CA PRO A 21 -32.71 -16.13 -13.82
C PRO A 21 -31.64 -15.68 -14.83
N GLN A 22 -31.42 -14.38 -14.90
CA GLN A 22 -30.35 -13.76 -15.66
C GLN A 22 -29.04 -14.03 -14.89
N PHE A 23 -28.31 -15.07 -15.28
CA PHE A 23 -26.94 -15.27 -14.82
C PHE A 23 -26.07 -14.14 -15.38
N ALA A 24 -25.99 -13.03 -14.66
CA ALA A 24 -25.00 -11.99 -14.92
C ALA A 24 -23.63 -12.55 -14.51
N ARG A 25 -22.84 -12.98 -15.49
CA ARG A 25 -21.40 -13.17 -15.29
C ARG A 25 -20.79 -11.79 -15.07
N ALA A 26 -20.41 -11.49 -13.84
CA ALA A 26 -19.53 -10.37 -13.56
C ALA A 26 -18.18 -10.65 -14.24
N PHE A 27 -17.81 -9.81 -15.21
CA PHE A 27 -16.45 -9.75 -15.71
C PHE A 27 -15.59 -9.20 -14.57
N SER A 28 -14.92 -10.11 -13.85
CA SER A 28 -13.83 -9.73 -12.96
C SER A 28 -12.65 -9.33 -13.85
N THR A 29 -12.42 -8.04 -14.00
CA THR A 29 -11.15 -7.54 -14.52
C THR A 29 -10.10 -7.85 -13.45
N SER A 30 -9.51 -9.04 -13.52
CA SER A 30 -8.27 -9.32 -12.80
C SER A 30 -7.22 -8.37 -13.38
N ARG A 31 -7.10 -7.20 -12.75
CA ARG A 31 -6.00 -6.29 -12.97
C ARG A 31 -4.80 -7.04 -12.42
N THR A 32 -4.02 -7.66 -13.30
CA THR A 32 -2.70 -8.18 -12.94
C THR A 32 -1.96 -7.01 -12.31
N LEU A 33 -1.91 -6.97 -10.98
CA LEU A 33 -1.37 -5.87 -10.20
C LEU A 33 0.14 -5.90 -10.41
N PHE A 34 0.63 -5.14 -11.38
CA PHE A 34 2.01 -4.68 -11.29
C PHE A 34 2.11 -3.89 -9.99
N ALA A 35 3.05 -4.28 -9.13
CA ALA A 35 3.35 -3.53 -7.92
C ALA A 35 3.73 -2.11 -8.34
N GLU A 36 2.93 -1.11 -7.95
CA GLU A 36 3.20 0.30 -8.20
C GLU A 36 3.85 0.90 -6.94
N ARG A 37 4.95 1.62 -7.12
CA ARG A 37 5.60 2.33 -6.02
C ARG A 37 4.77 3.55 -5.63
N ARG A 38 4.62 3.77 -4.34
CA ARG A 38 3.92 4.90 -3.74
C ARG A 38 4.86 5.66 -2.82
N TYR A 39 4.62 6.96 -2.68
CA TYR A 39 5.52 7.87 -1.97
C TYR A 39 4.79 8.67 -0.89
N THR A 40 5.49 8.94 0.20
CA THR A 40 5.04 9.86 1.25
C THR A 40 5.53 11.29 0.95
N LYS A 41 4.99 12.26 1.69
CA LYS A 41 5.51 13.64 1.70
C LYS A 41 6.88 13.78 2.38
N LYS A 42 7.31 12.77 3.13
CA LYS A 42 8.61 12.71 3.81
C LYS A 42 9.66 11.94 2.98
N HIS A 43 9.35 11.66 1.72
CA HIS A 43 10.23 11.01 0.76
C HIS A 43 10.60 9.55 1.06
N GLU A 44 9.79 8.86 1.86
CA GLU A 44 9.80 7.40 1.87
C GLU A 44 8.96 6.85 0.71
N TRP A 45 9.31 5.64 0.27
CA TRP A 45 8.54 4.90 -0.71
C TRP A 45 8.13 3.54 -0.19
N VAL A 46 7.02 3.02 -0.71
CA VAL A 46 6.59 1.64 -0.53
C VAL A 46 6.22 1.01 -1.87
N LEU A 47 6.67 -0.22 -2.09
CA LEU A 47 6.29 -1.07 -3.21
C LEU A 47 5.56 -2.30 -2.66
N VAL A 48 4.28 -2.47 -2.99
CA VAL A 48 3.47 -3.58 -2.47
C VAL A 48 3.34 -4.67 -3.53
N ASP A 49 3.86 -5.85 -3.21
CA ASP A 49 3.67 -7.08 -3.97
C ASP A 49 2.86 -8.08 -3.12
N GLY A 50 1.64 -8.38 -3.56
CA GLY A 50 0.67 -9.15 -2.79
C GLY A 50 0.34 -8.48 -1.44
N ASN A 51 0.84 -9.06 -0.34
CA ASN A 51 0.65 -8.54 1.02
C ASN A 51 1.95 -8.04 1.68
N ILE A 52 3.05 -7.95 0.92
CA ILE A 52 4.35 -7.51 1.40
C ILE A 52 4.65 -6.13 0.83
N GLY A 53 4.82 -5.15 1.72
CA GLY A 53 5.29 -3.81 1.38
C GLY A 53 6.80 -3.72 1.60
N THR A 54 7.57 -3.47 0.55
CA THR A 54 8.99 -3.14 0.64
C THR A 54 9.13 -1.63 0.77
N VAL A 55 9.87 -1.16 1.78
CA VAL A 55 9.99 0.26 2.13
C VAL A 55 11.43 0.74 2.01
N GLY A 56 11.62 1.98 1.56
CA GLY A 56 12.90 2.68 1.58
C GLY A 56 12.76 4.20 1.49
N ILE A 57 13.88 4.92 1.35
CA ILE A 57 13.88 6.36 1.07
C ILE A 57 14.11 6.63 -0.42
N SER A 58 13.62 7.76 -0.95
CA SER A 58 13.73 8.10 -2.36
C SER A 58 15.13 8.60 -2.75
N VAL A 59 15.37 8.68 -4.07
CA VAL A 59 16.61 9.29 -4.60
C VAL A 59 16.75 10.74 -4.14
N PHE A 60 15.66 11.50 -4.10
CA PHE A 60 15.66 12.88 -3.63
C PHE A 60 16.10 12.98 -2.16
N ALA A 61 15.60 12.09 -1.30
CA ALA A 61 15.96 12.06 0.12
C ALA A 61 17.46 11.75 0.32
N GLN A 62 17.98 10.72 -0.34
CA GLN A 62 19.39 10.35 -0.18
C GLN A 62 20.33 11.42 -0.76
N GLU A 63 19.96 12.09 -1.85
CA GLU A 63 20.75 13.20 -2.40
C GLU A 63 20.81 14.38 -1.43
N ALA A 64 19.68 14.72 -0.78
CA ALA A 64 19.62 15.76 0.22
C ALA A 64 20.48 15.44 1.47
N LEU A 65 20.54 14.17 1.87
CA LEU A 65 21.40 13.72 2.98
C LEU A 65 22.89 13.63 2.58
N GLY A 66 23.19 13.36 1.31
CA GLY A 66 24.53 13.07 0.82
C GLY A 66 24.99 11.65 1.16
N ASP A 67 26.29 11.46 1.37
CA ASP A 67 26.87 10.13 1.60
C ASP A 67 26.39 9.53 2.93
N ILE A 68 25.54 8.50 2.86
CA ILE A 68 24.96 7.84 4.03
C ILE A 68 26.01 6.90 4.63
N VAL A 69 26.23 7.05 5.94
CA VAL A 69 27.25 6.32 6.70
C VAL A 69 26.65 5.44 7.81
N TYR A 70 25.37 5.61 8.13
CA TYR A 70 24.67 4.82 9.13
C TYR A 70 23.19 4.64 8.78
N ALA A 71 22.63 3.49 9.15
CA ALA A 71 21.22 3.19 9.02
C ALA A 71 20.78 2.31 10.20
N GLU A 72 19.74 2.74 10.89
CA GLU A 72 19.04 1.98 11.94
C GLU A 72 17.69 1.52 11.39
N LEU A 73 17.47 0.21 11.42
CA LEU A 73 16.29 -0.43 10.84
C LEU A 73 15.42 -1.06 11.93
N PRO A 74 14.09 -1.15 11.73
CA PRO A 74 13.23 -1.77 12.72
C PRO A 74 13.49 -3.28 12.82
N ASP A 75 13.33 -3.82 14.03
CA ASP A 75 13.43 -5.25 14.26
C ASP A 75 12.24 -6.02 13.65
N VAL A 76 12.51 -7.25 13.21
CA VAL A 76 11.46 -8.16 12.72
C VAL A 76 10.48 -8.46 13.85
N GLY A 77 9.19 -8.37 13.54
CA GLY A 77 8.09 -8.52 14.49
C GLY A 77 7.57 -7.20 15.06
N THR A 78 8.24 -6.08 14.81
CA THR A 78 7.76 -4.75 15.21
C THR A 78 6.43 -4.44 14.51
N GLU A 79 5.42 -4.02 15.27
CA GLU A 79 4.19 -3.45 14.72
C GLU A 79 4.37 -1.94 14.53
N LEU A 80 4.08 -1.46 13.33
CA LEU A 80 4.15 -0.05 12.96
C LEU A 80 2.78 0.39 12.45
N ALA A 81 2.29 1.54 12.92
CA ALA A 81 1.21 2.27 12.28
C ALA A 81 1.77 3.19 11.18
N ALA A 82 0.92 3.60 10.24
CA ALA A 82 1.26 4.63 9.27
C ALA A 82 1.70 5.92 9.99
N GLY A 83 2.88 6.42 9.66
CA GLY A 83 3.49 7.61 10.27
C GLY A 83 4.30 7.34 11.54
N ASP A 84 4.38 6.10 12.04
CA ASP A 84 5.28 5.77 13.15
C ASP A 84 6.75 5.82 12.71
N THR A 85 7.64 6.18 13.62
CA THR A 85 9.09 6.09 13.38
C THR A 85 9.50 4.62 13.29
N ALA A 86 10.07 4.24 12.16
CA ALA A 86 10.58 2.89 11.90
C ALA A 86 12.08 2.77 12.19
N GLY A 87 12.83 3.88 12.11
CA GLY A 87 14.27 3.91 12.29
C GLY A 87 14.86 5.25 11.88
N ALA A 88 16.14 5.27 11.50
CA ALA A 88 16.84 6.49 11.09
C ALA A 88 17.94 6.19 10.07
N VAL A 89 18.29 7.20 9.27
CA VAL A 89 19.44 7.20 8.36
C VAL A 89 20.30 8.43 8.63
N GLU A 90 21.63 8.27 8.60
CA GLU A 90 22.55 9.36 8.89
C GLU A 90 23.69 9.44 7.88
N SER A 91 24.06 10.68 7.55
CA SER A 91 25.27 11.05 6.83
C SER A 91 26.21 11.80 7.75
N VAL A 92 27.37 12.20 7.23
CA VAL A 92 28.31 13.08 7.94
C VAL A 92 27.75 14.51 8.12
N LYS A 93 26.67 14.85 7.40
CA LYS A 93 26.10 16.20 7.35
C LYS A 93 24.76 16.33 8.05
N ALA A 94 23.95 15.27 8.06
CA ALA A 94 22.58 15.29 8.53
C ALA A 94 22.14 13.91 9.03
N ALA A 95 21.11 13.92 9.87
CA ALA A 95 20.38 12.72 10.28
C ALA A 95 18.90 12.93 9.97
N SER A 96 18.22 11.86 9.56
CA SER A 96 16.78 11.85 9.35
C SER A 96 16.17 10.59 9.90
N ASP A 97 15.08 10.76 10.65
CA ASP A 97 14.19 9.65 10.96
C ASP A 97 13.56 9.09 9.66
N VAL A 98 13.25 7.81 9.69
CA VAL A 98 12.49 7.11 8.65
C VAL A 98 11.13 6.73 9.23
N TYR A 99 10.06 7.15 8.56
CA TYR A 99 8.69 6.88 9.00
C TYR A 99 8.06 5.74 8.20
N SER A 100 7.15 5.00 8.82
CA SER A 100 6.41 3.94 8.13
C SER A 100 5.37 4.54 7.19
N PRO A 101 5.39 4.24 5.88
CA PRO A 101 4.42 4.79 4.93
C PRO A 101 3.01 4.20 5.14
N ILE A 102 2.91 2.99 5.68
CA ILE A 102 1.66 2.25 5.91
C ILE A 102 1.75 1.41 7.19
N SER A 103 0.61 0.99 7.70
CA SER A 103 0.48 0.15 8.87
C SER A 103 0.79 -1.32 8.55
N GLY A 104 1.59 -1.97 9.40
CA GLY A 104 1.98 -3.35 9.20
C GLY A 104 2.85 -3.94 10.30
N THR A 105 3.26 -5.19 10.11
CA THR A 105 4.25 -5.85 10.96
C THR A 105 5.52 -6.08 10.16
N VAL A 106 6.68 -5.65 10.67
CA VAL A 106 7.97 -5.86 10.01
C VAL A 106 8.25 -7.36 9.92
N VAL A 107 8.55 -7.84 8.71
CA VAL A 107 8.83 -9.25 8.43
C VAL A 107 10.28 -9.49 8.00
N GLU A 108 10.96 -8.46 7.53
CA GLU A 108 12.34 -8.55 7.05
C GLU A 108 13.02 -7.18 7.19
N LYS A 109 14.29 -7.16 7.59
CA LYS A 109 15.14 -5.97 7.55
C LYS A 109 16.36 -6.21 6.67
N ASN A 110 16.83 -5.19 5.96
CA ASN A 110 17.96 -5.30 5.06
C ASN A 110 19.29 -5.19 5.82
N THR A 111 19.76 -6.33 6.34
CA THR A 111 21.04 -6.41 7.06
C THR A 111 22.26 -6.01 6.20
N GLN A 112 22.14 -6.07 4.87
CA GLN A 112 23.22 -5.59 3.99
C GLN A 112 23.35 -4.07 4.02
N VAL A 113 22.24 -3.34 4.19
CA VAL A 113 22.24 -1.88 4.36
C VAL A 113 22.82 -1.51 5.73
N GLU A 114 22.47 -2.22 6.81
CA GLU A 114 23.10 -1.98 8.13
C GLU A 114 24.63 -2.18 8.07
N ALA A 115 25.10 -3.20 7.33
CA ALA A 115 26.53 -3.46 7.16
C ALA A 115 27.23 -2.53 6.16
N ASN A 116 26.51 -2.03 5.15
CA ASN A 116 27.03 -1.13 4.11
C ASN A 116 25.98 -0.07 3.73
N PRO A 117 25.88 1.03 4.51
CA PRO A 117 24.85 2.05 4.29
C PRO A 117 24.92 2.76 2.93
N SER A 118 26.08 2.75 2.27
CA SER A 118 26.26 3.32 0.93
C SER A 118 25.39 2.67 -0.17
N LEU A 119 24.79 1.51 0.10
CA LEU A 119 23.80 0.89 -0.79
C LEU A 119 22.57 1.77 -1.00
N ILE A 120 22.17 2.56 0.01
CA ILE A 120 21.04 3.49 -0.09
C ILE A 120 21.33 4.56 -1.16
N ASN A 121 22.57 5.07 -1.23
CA ASN A 121 22.97 6.02 -2.27
C ASN A 121 23.14 5.36 -3.65
N LYS A 122 23.74 4.16 -3.71
CA LYS A 122 24.14 3.51 -5.00
C LYS A 122 23.01 2.77 -5.70
N SER A 123 22.03 2.27 -4.96
CA SER A 123 21.01 1.36 -5.46
C SER A 123 19.69 1.55 -4.70
N THR A 124 19.26 2.81 -4.58
CA THR A 124 18.14 3.26 -3.73
C THR A 124 16.88 2.39 -3.82
N TYR A 125 16.50 1.98 -5.03
CA TYR A 125 15.27 1.23 -5.27
C TYR A 125 15.43 -0.28 -5.42
N GLU A 126 16.67 -0.79 -5.53
CA GLU A 126 16.90 -2.23 -5.73
C GLU A 126 17.59 -2.88 -4.52
N HIS A 127 18.80 -2.45 -4.16
CA HIS A 127 19.54 -3.01 -3.03
C HIS A 127 19.51 -2.14 -1.77
N GLY A 128 19.04 -0.89 -1.89
CA GLY A 128 18.95 0.12 -0.83
C GLY A 128 17.60 0.17 -0.11
N TRP A 129 16.71 -0.81 -0.31
CA TRP A 129 15.50 -0.94 0.50
C TRP A 129 15.86 -1.17 1.97
N LEU A 130 15.03 -0.70 2.89
CA LEU A 130 15.31 -0.66 4.32
C LEU A 130 14.68 -1.87 5.03
N TYR A 131 13.36 -2.03 4.91
CA TYR A 131 12.66 -3.14 5.55
C TYR A 131 11.44 -3.55 4.72
N LYS A 132 10.88 -4.72 5.03
CA LYS A 132 9.60 -5.18 4.51
C LYS A 132 8.62 -5.37 5.64
N LEU A 133 7.37 -5.04 5.38
CA LEU A 133 6.27 -5.29 6.30
C LEU A 133 5.17 -6.13 5.64
N LYS A 134 4.43 -6.85 6.48
CA LYS A 134 3.14 -7.43 6.10
C LYS A 134 2.07 -6.35 6.27
N VAL A 135 1.43 -5.99 5.17
CA VAL A 135 0.44 -4.90 5.12
C VAL A 135 -0.78 -5.26 5.97
N LYS A 136 -1.16 -4.38 6.91
CA LYS A 136 -2.35 -4.54 7.76
C LYS A 136 -3.57 -3.86 7.14
N ASN A 137 -3.38 -2.73 6.47
CA ASN A 137 -4.45 -1.95 5.86
C ASN A 137 -4.03 -1.44 4.47
N ALA A 138 -4.48 -2.11 3.40
CA ALA A 138 -4.12 -1.74 2.03
C ALA A 138 -4.76 -0.41 1.56
N ASN A 139 -5.78 0.10 2.24
CA ASN A 139 -6.45 1.35 1.85
C ASN A 139 -5.56 2.57 2.07
N GLU A 140 -4.59 2.49 2.99
CA GLU A 140 -3.63 3.58 3.25
C GLU A 140 -2.78 3.92 2.01
N LEU A 141 -2.61 2.97 1.07
CA LEU A 141 -1.92 3.24 -0.20
C LEU A 141 -2.61 4.32 -1.05
N GLN A 142 -3.92 4.53 -0.86
CA GLN A 142 -4.68 5.56 -1.58
C GLN A 142 -4.37 6.98 -1.09
N GLU A 143 -3.82 7.09 0.12
CA GLU A 143 -3.41 8.38 0.71
C GLU A 143 -2.00 8.79 0.25
N LEU A 144 -1.26 7.84 -0.35
CA LEU A 144 0.10 8.05 -0.84
C LEU A 144 0.12 8.56 -2.28
N MET A 145 1.19 9.27 -2.62
CA MET A 145 1.42 9.79 -3.96
C MET A 145 1.85 8.67 -4.89
N ASP A 146 1.35 8.68 -6.13
CA ASP A 146 1.99 7.93 -7.21
C ASP A 146 3.24 8.67 -7.72
N GLU A 147 3.95 8.05 -8.66
CA GLU A 147 5.15 8.60 -9.28
C GLU A 147 4.92 10.02 -9.85
N ASN A 148 3.82 10.23 -10.58
CA ASN A 148 3.54 11.52 -11.22
C ASN A 148 3.27 12.62 -10.19
N ALA A 149 2.47 12.31 -9.17
CA ALA A 149 2.20 13.24 -8.08
C ALA A 149 3.47 13.56 -7.28
N TYR A 150 4.34 12.57 -7.05
CA TYR A 150 5.61 12.77 -6.36
C TYR A 150 6.60 13.63 -7.16
N GLU A 151 6.70 13.43 -8.47
CA GLU A 151 7.51 14.28 -9.35
C GLU A 151 7.05 15.74 -9.34
N ALA A 152 5.73 15.99 -9.33
CA ALA A 152 5.20 17.34 -9.20
C ALA A 152 5.50 17.94 -7.82
N PHE A 153 5.40 17.13 -6.75
CA PHE A 153 5.71 17.55 -5.39
C PHE A 153 7.17 17.96 -5.21
N LYS A 154 8.14 17.17 -5.69
CA LYS A 154 9.58 17.51 -5.62
C LYS A 154 9.91 18.86 -6.26
N LYS A 155 9.36 19.12 -7.45
CA LYS A 155 9.57 20.41 -8.15
C LYS A 155 9.07 21.60 -7.35
N GLN A 156 7.92 21.45 -6.70
CA GLN A 156 7.38 22.51 -5.83
C GLN A 156 8.27 22.76 -4.63
N GLU A 157 8.86 21.73 -4.03
CA GLU A 157 9.78 21.89 -2.91
C GLU A 157 11.12 22.52 -3.32
N GLU A 158 11.67 22.15 -4.48
CA GLU A 158 12.88 22.77 -5.05
C GLU A 158 12.66 24.27 -5.33
N GLU A 159 11.52 24.64 -5.92
CA GLU A 159 11.15 26.03 -6.19
C GLU A 159 10.92 26.83 -4.89
N ALA A 160 10.37 26.22 -3.85
CA ALA A 160 10.14 26.88 -2.56
C ALA A 160 11.43 27.17 -1.78
N HIS A 161 12.53 26.46 -2.08
CA HIS A 161 13.84 26.62 -1.42
C HIS A 161 14.89 27.34 -2.29
N SER A 162 14.50 27.85 -3.46
CA SER A 162 15.33 28.67 -4.36
C SER A 162 15.12 30.16 -4.11
#